data_AF-A0A6A8ALI1-F1
#
_entry.id   AF-A0A6A8ALI1-F1
#
_cell.length_a   1.000
_cell.length_b   1.000
_cell.length_c   1.000
_cell.angle_alpha   90.00
_cell.angle_beta   90.00
_cell.angle_gamma   90.00
#
_symmetry.space_group_name_H-M   'P 1'
#
loop_
_entity.id
_entity.type
_entity.pdbx_description
1 polymer ?
#
loop_
_entity_poly.entity_id
_entity_poly.type
_entity_poly.pdbx_seq_one_letter_code
_entity_poly.pdbx_strand_id
1 'polypeptide(L)' 'MFPKFFDADKEPNPEKITITVDGKPLEVKKDSTLLDELLANRIRIPHLCYDSSLGSIGACRMCLVKVEGKRGLIPSCC' A
#
# COMPACT_ATOMS: atom_id res chain seq x y z
N MET A 1 -0.64 29.87 -24.67
CA MET A 1 0.43 28.87 -24.87
C MET A 1 0.78 28.24 -23.52
N PHE A 2 -0.07 27.33 -23.03
CA PHE A 2 0.25 26.36 -21.96
C PHE A 2 -0.72 25.16 -22.08
N PRO A 3 -0.59 24.25 -23.06
CA PRO A 3 -1.45 23.07 -23.14
C PRO A 3 -0.77 21.76 -22.72
N LYS A 4 0.53 21.76 -22.34
CA LYS A 4 1.31 20.54 -22.08
C LYS A 4 2.28 20.68 -20.91
N PHE A 5 1.74 20.75 -19.70
CA PHE A 5 2.50 20.56 -18.45
C PHE A 5 1.89 19.44 -17.62
N PHE A 6 0.57 19.34 -17.65
CA PHE A 6 -0.14 18.12 -17.29
C PHE A 6 -0.12 17.19 -18.50
N ASP A 7 1.02 16.54 -18.75
CA ASP A 7 0.97 15.27 -19.48
C ASP A 7 0.22 14.28 -18.55
N ALA A 8 -1.10 14.31 -18.69
CA ALA A 8 -1.92 13.12 -18.59
C ALA A 8 -1.29 12.04 -19.48
N ASP A 9 -1.49 10.78 -19.12
CA ASP A 9 -1.10 9.58 -19.87
C ASP A 9 0.18 8.90 -19.37
N LYS A 10 0.08 8.29 -18.17
CA LYS A 10 0.34 6.85 -18.05
C LYS A 10 -0.23 6.32 -16.72
N GLU A 11 -1.48 5.87 -16.74
CA GLU A 11 -1.89 4.88 -15.73
C GLU A 11 -1.27 3.54 -16.16
N PRO A 12 -0.25 3.01 -15.46
CA PRO A 12 0.18 1.65 -15.73
C PRO A 12 -1.01 0.75 -15.39
N ASN A 13 -1.39 -0.13 -16.32
CA ASN A 13 -2.38 -1.16 -16.08
C ASN A 13 -1.90 -1.95 -14.85
N PRO A 14 -2.56 -1.84 -13.68
CA PRO A 14 -2.04 -2.48 -12.49
C PRO A 14 -2.31 -3.97 -12.63
N GLU A 15 -1.26 -4.75 -12.91
CA GLU A 15 -1.32 -6.20 -12.77
C GLU A 15 -1.85 -6.48 -11.37
N LYS A 16 -2.96 -7.21 -11.27
CA LYS A 16 -3.52 -7.58 -9.96
C LYS A 16 -2.96 -8.93 -9.54
N ILE A 17 -2.55 -9.03 -8.29
CA ILE A 17 -2.12 -10.27 -7.67
C ILE A 17 -3.06 -10.61 -6.52
N THR A 18 -3.23 -11.90 -6.26
CA THR A 18 -4.01 -12.37 -5.11
C THR A 18 -3.07 -12.64 -3.94
N ILE A 19 -3.34 -12.01 -2.80
CA ILE A 19 -2.68 -12.27 -1.53
C ILE A 19 -3.69 -12.77 -0.50
N THR A 20 -3.23 -13.40 0.57
CA THR A 20 -4.09 -13.83 1.68
C THR A 20 -3.82 -12.95 2.90
N VAL A 21 -4.85 -12.28 3.40
CA VAL A 21 -4.79 -11.43 4.59
C VAL A 21 -5.80 -11.94 5.60
N ASP A 22 -5.36 -12.25 6.82
CA ASP A 22 -6.21 -12.79 7.90
C ASP A 22 -7.08 -13.99 7.46
N GLY A 23 -6.52 -14.86 6.60
CA GLY A 23 -7.20 -16.04 6.06
C GLY A 23 -8.21 -15.75 4.93
N LYS A 24 -8.33 -14.50 4.47
CA LYS A 24 -9.20 -14.11 3.36
C LYS A 24 -8.38 -13.78 2.11
N PRO A 25 -8.79 -14.27 0.93
CA PRO A 25 -8.15 -13.87 -0.32
C PRO A 25 -8.48 -12.41 -0.65
N LEU A 26 -7.48 -11.68 -1.11
CA LEU A 26 -7.55 -10.27 -1.45
C LEU A 26 -6.87 -10.02 -2.80
N GLU A 27 -7.57 -9.37 -3.71
CA GLU A 27 -6.97 -8.87 -4.95
C GLU A 27 -6.37 -7.50 -4.71
N VAL A 28 -5.07 -7.38 -4.96
CA VAL A 28 -4.31 -6.15 -4.75
C VAL A 28 -3.57 -5.77 -6.01
N LYS A 29 -3.28 -4.48 -6.18
CA LYS A 29 -2.43 -4.03 -7.29
C LYS A 29 -1.00 -4.47 -7.02
N LYS A 30 -0.32 -4.91 -8.06
CA LYS A 30 1.13 -5.12 -8.02
C LYS A 30 1.80 -3.76 -7.87
N ASP A 31 2.89 -3.74 -7.11
CA ASP A 31 3.71 -2.55 -6.82
C ASP A 31 3.05 -1.47 -5.92
N SER A 32 1.88 -1.73 -5.32
CA SER A 32 1.33 -0.88 -4.25
C SER A 32 1.84 -1.30 -2.86
N THR A 33 1.72 -0.40 -1.88
CA THR A 33 2.08 -0.72 -0.50
C THR A 33 1.03 -1.62 0.14
N LEU A 34 1.46 -2.49 1.07
CA LEU A 34 0.50 -3.32 1.82
C LEU A 34 -0.49 -2.44 2.58
N LEU A 35 -0.05 -1.30 3.14
CA LEU A 35 -0.94 -0.39 3.86
C LEU A 35 -2.05 0.18 2.95
N ASP A 36 -1.72 0.62 1.75
CA ASP A 36 -2.69 1.14 0.76
C ASP A 36 -3.81 0.13 0.50
N GLU A 37 -3.43 -1.11 0.19
CA GLU A 37 -4.36 -2.15 -0.20
C GLU A 37 -5.23 -2.61 0.97
N LEU A 38 -4.66 -2.66 2.17
CA LEU A 38 -5.40 -2.99 3.38
C LEU A 38 -6.44 -1.90 3.69
N LEU A 39 -6.07 -0.63 3.59
CA LEU A 39 -6.99 0.49 3.78
C LEU A 39 -8.09 0.52 2.72
N ALA A 40 -7.74 0.29 1.44
CA ALA A 40 -8.70 0.20 0.33
C ALA A 40 -9.74 -0.92 0.55
N ASN A 41 -9.32 -2.02 1.17
CA ASN A 41 -10.18 -3.16 1.51
C ASN A 41 -10.83 -3.05 2.90
N ARG A 42 -10.89 -1.83 3.47
CA ARG A 42 -11.53 -1.52 4.76
C ARG A 42 -10.89 -2.22 5.97
N ILE A 43 -9.66 -2.70 5.84
CA ILE A 43 -8.86 -3.22 6.95
C ILE A 43 -8.15 -2.03 7.58
N ARG A 44 -8.64 -1.60 8.75
CA ARG A 44 -8.07 -0.44 9.45
C ARG A 44 -6.80 -0.83 10.19
N ILE A 45 -5.68 -0.27 9.74
CA ILE A 45 -4.39 -0.37 10.42
C ILE A 45 -4.03 1.01 10.96
N PRO A 46 -3.66 1.15 12.24
CA PRO A 46 -3.25 2.43 12.79
C PRO A 46 -1.97 2.89 12.12
N HIS A 47 -1.97 4.12 11.61
CA HIS A 47 -0.83 4.75 10.96
C HIS A 47 -0.86 6.25 11.25
N LEU A 48 0.34 6.84 11.40
CA LEU A 48 0.49 8.27 11.69
C LEU A 48 1.41 8.96 10.68
N CYS A 49 2.53 8.32 10.31
CA CYS A 49 3.52 8.88 9.39
C CYS A 49 3.32 8.44 7.92
N TYR A 50 2.11 8.03 7.58
CA TYR A 50 1.74 7.59 6.24
C TYR A 50 0.60 8.46 5.74
N ASP A 51 0.73 8.91 4.50
CA ASP A 51 -0.30 9.62 3.76
C ASP A 51 -0.24 9.17 2.29
N SER A 52 -1.40 8.99 1.63
CA SER A 52 -1.48 8.47 0.26
C SER A 52 -0.85 9.39 -0.79
N SER A 53 -0.77 10.69 -0.51
CA SER A 53 -0.19 11.69 -1.40
C SER A 53 1.29 11.97 -1.11
N LEU A 54 1.73 11.80 0.14
CA LEU A 54 3.14 12.04 0.54
C LEU A 54 3.97 10.75 0.66
N GLY A 55 3.34 9.57 0.73
CA GLY A 55 3.99 8.29 0.99
C GLY A 55 4.26 8.04 2.48
N SER A 56 5.22 7.16 2.76
CA SER A 56 5.52 6.72 4.12
C SER A 56 6.97 7.02 4.53
N ILE A 57 7.15 7.45 5.79
CA ILE A 57 8.47 7.70 6.39
C ILE A 57 8.93 6.52 7.26
N GLY A 58 8.01 5.63 7.66
CA GLY A 58 8.31 4.48 8.53
C GLY A 58 8.71 4.83 9.98
N ALA A 59 8.46 6.07 10.41
CA ALA A 59 8.85 6.57 11.73
C ALA A 59 7.90 6.11 12.86
N CYS A 60 6.60 6.05 12.61
CA CYS A 60 5.61 5.80 13.68
C CYS A 60 5.54 4.35 14.17
N ARG A 61 5.94 3.39 13.34
CA ARG A 61 5.89 1.94 13.63
C ARG A 61 4.55 1.43 14.18
N MET A 62 3.44 2.12 13.89
CA MET A 62 2.09 1.69 14.28
C MET A 62 1.53 0.64 13.32
N CYS A 63 1.93 0.69 12.05
CA CYS A 63 1.44 -0.17 10.98
C CYS A 63 2.15 -1.52 10.89
N LEU A 64 2.57 -2.09 12.02
CA LEU A 64 3.32 -3.34 12.06
C LEU A 64 2.39 -4.53 11.77
N VAL A 65 2.81 -5.37 10.83
CA VAL A 65 2.10 -6.59 10.40
C VAL A 65 3.03 -7.79 10.45
N LYS A 66 2.44 -8.98 10.61
CA LYS A 66 3.16 -10.25 10.53
C LYS A 66 2.98 -10.83 9.13
N VAL A 67 4.10 -11.15 8.48
CA VAL A 67 4.09 -11.81 7.16
C VAL A 67 4.67 -13.20 7.30
N GLU A 68 3.98 -14.18 6.73
CA GLU A 68 4.43 -15.58 6.74
C GLU A 68 5.80 -15.70 6.06
N GLY A 69 6.72 -16.45 6.69
CA GLY A 69 8.09 -16.61 6.20
C GLY A 69 9.05 -15.45 6.50
N LYS A 70 8.58 -14.31 7.03
CA LYS A 70 9.44 -13.22 7.51
C LYS A 70 9.65 -13.33 9.02
N ARG A 71 10.85 -12.96 9.48
CA ARG A 71 11.17 -12.89 10.91
C ARG A 71 10.74 -11.53 11.46
N GLY A 72 9.99 -11.55 12.56
CA GLY A 72 9.54 -10.34 13.27
C GLY A 72 8.31 -9.69 12.65
N LEU A 73 7.94 -8.55 13.21
CA LEU A 73 6.91 -7.67 12.67
C LEU A 73 7.54 -6.69 11.70
N ILE A 74 6.92 -6.52 10.54
CA ILE A 74 7.38 -5.60 9.51
C ILE A 74 6.38 -4.44 9.38
N PRO A 75 6.84 -3.21 9.08
CA PRO A 75 5.93 -2.12 8.76
C PRO A 75 5.18 -2.43 7.46
N SER A 76 3.86 -2.18 7.40
CA SER A 76 3.07 -2.38 6.17
C SER A 76 3.19 -1.23 5.18
N CYS A 77 3.73 -0.08 5.61
CA CYS A 77 3.82 1.13 4.79
C CYS A 77 5.11 1.23 3.96
N CYS A 78 6.11 0.38 4.20
CA CYS A 78 7.40 0.40 3.53
C CYS A 78 8.06 -0.99 3.53
#